data_AF-T0MS14-F1
#
_entry.id   AF-T0MS14-F1
#
_cell.length_a   1.000
_cell.length_b   1.000
_cell.length_c   1.000
_cell.angle_alpha   90.00
_cell.angle_beta   90.00
_cell.angle_gamma   90.00
#
_symmetry.space_group_name_H-M   'P 1'
#
loop_
_entity.id
_entity.type
_entity.pdbx_description
1 polymer ?
#
loop_
_entity_poly.entity_id
_entity_poly.type
_entity_poly.pdbx_seq_one_letter_code
_entity_poly.pdbx_strand_id
1 'polypeptide(L)'
;MKAKFLGGGDEVGRLGMVLSTDNYKFLFDYGMNPTKPPTFPMLAPKVDGVFITHSHLDHVGMLPWLNKNGGANVYATPPTLAVVPILLYDSVKIANIEGNKLPFEEQDVDSIIEAFTPIDYGETMEFKDQEITSHNTGHLVGSSMYLIQNDRKVVFTGDIQSIDTHLTFGIKPIDTDILIVESTYAGKEHPPRPSVEENFLASIQQVVENEGVAVVPAFATRKGTRNCSWFWRIRIMRYG
;
A
#
# COMPACT_ATOMS: atom_id res chain seq x y z
N MET A 1 22.20 -4.34 12.12
CA MET A 1 20.91 -3.86 11.55
C MET A 1 20.08 -3.14 12.61
N LYS A 2 19.40 -2.06 12.24
CA LYS A 2 18.49 -1.28 13.09
C LYS A 2 17.27 -0.84 12.28
N ALA A 3 16.07 -1.24 12.70
CA ALA A 3 14.82 -0.74 12.14
C ALA A 3 14.32 0.47 12.94
N LYS A 4 13.82 1.50 12.25
CA LYS A 4 13.19 2.68 12.85
C LYS A 4 11.92 3.03 12.09
N PHE A 5 10.79 3.04 12.78
CA PHE A 5 9.55 3.60 12.25
C PHE A 5 9.58 5.12 12.31
N LEU A 6 9.21 5.75 11.20
CA LEU A 6 8.98 7.17 11.01
C LEU A 6 7.50 7.52 11.19
N GLY A 7 6.61 6.55 10.95
CA GLY A 7 5.16 6.58 11.16
C GLY A 7 4.59 5.16 11.03
N GLY A 8 3.35 4.93 11.48
CA GLY A 8 2.68 3.62 11.38
C GLY A 8 3.21 2.54 12.34
N GLY A 9 3.92 2.92 13.41
CA GLY A 9 4.48 1.96 14.38
C GLY A 9 3.52 1.59 15.52
N ASP A 10 2.71 2.54 15.97
CA ASP A 10 1.71 2.41 17.05
C ASP A 10 0.31 2.85 16.60
N GLU A 11 0.12 2.97 15.28
CA GLU A 11 -1.09 3.49 14.65
C GLU A 11 -1.29 2.86 13.27
N VAL A 12 -2.51 2.96 12.75
CA VAL A 12 -2.78 2.66 11.33
C VAL A 12 -2.56 3.93 10.53
N GLY A 13 -1.72 3.80 9.52
CA GLY A 13 -1.52 4.81 8.49
C GLY A 13 -0.18 5.53 8.53
N ARG A 14 0.09 6.37 7.51
CA ARG A 14 1.34 7.12 7.30
C ARG A 14 2.62 6.29 7.55
N LEU A 15 2.62 5.05 7.08
CA LEU A 15 3.71 4.11 7.32
C LEU A 15 5.00 4.61 6.67
N GLY A 16 6.09 4.50 7.41
CA GLY A 16 7.42 4.59 6.84
C GLY A 16 8.43 3.99 7.78
N MET A 17 9.23 3.04 7.30
CA MET A 17 10.21 2.35 8.13
C MET A 17 11.59 2.40 7.48
N VAL A 18 12.58 2.88 8.20
CA VAL A 18 13.97 2.85 7.75
C VAL A 18 14.67 1.64 8.35
N LEU A 19 15.22 0.79 7.50
CA LEU A 19 16.14 -0.28 7.89
C LEU A 19 17.57 0.20 7.62
N SER A 20 18.36 0.36 8.68
CA SER A 20 19.77 0.73 8.59
C SER A 20 20.66 -0.48 8.82
N THR A 21 21.58 -0.68 7.91
CA THR A 21 22.70 -1.62 8.00
C THR A 21 24.00 -0.83 8.13
N ASP A 22 25.13 -1.51 8.15
CA ASP A 22 26.43 -0.84 8.28
C ASP A 22 26.77 -0.02 7.03
N ASN A 23 26.30 -0.46 5.86
CA ASN A 23 26.62 0.13 4.56
C ASN A 23 25.44 0.86 3.89
N TYR A 24 24.20 0.42 4.16
CA TYR A 24 23.00 0.85 3.44
C TYR A 24 21.86 1.25 4.36
N LYS A 25 21.02 2.17 3.88
CA LYS A 25 19.73 2.52 4.47
C LYS A 25 18.63 2.32 3.44
N PHE A 26 17.67 1.47 3.77
CA PHE A 26 16.49 1.23 2.94
C PHE A 26 15.26 1.82 3.61
N LEU A 27 14.39 2.43 2.82
CA LEU A 27 13.08 2.89 3.25
C LEU A 27 12.03 1.90 2.77
N PHE A 28 11.23 1.38 3.68
CA PHE A 28 10.08 0.54 3.38
C PHE A 28 8.81 1.34 3.62
N ASP A 29 8.08 1.56 2.54
CA ASP A 29 6.92 2.45 2.45
C ASP A 29 7.20 3.90 2.91
N TYR A 30 6.42 4.84 2.40
CA TYR A 30 6.42 6.23 2.83
C TYR A 30 5.09 6.87 2.49
N GLY A 31 4.12 6.71 3.39
CA GLY A 31 2.74 7.09 3.17
C GLY A 31 2.28 8.37 3.83
N MET A 32 0.98 8.64 3.72
CA MET A 32 0.30 9.70 4.46
C MET A 32 -1.12 9.32 4.86
N ASN A 33 -1.66 10.03 5.84
CA ASN A 33 -3.06 9.92 6.22
C ASN A 33 -3.85 11.10 5.65
N PRO A 34 -4.94 10.86 4.89
CA PRO A 34 -5.79 11.91 4.32
C PRO A 34 -6.78 12.48 5.36
N THR A 35 -6.29 12.79 6.55
CA THR A 35 -7.04 13.51 7.59
C THR A 35 -7.22 14.99 7.20
N LYS A 36 -8.01 15.75 7.97
CA LYS A 36 -8.20 17.20 7.78
C LYS A 36 -7.69 17.96 9.01
N PRO A 37 -6.44 18.48 9.02
CA PRO A 37 -5.44 18.48 7.93
C PRO A 37 -4.75 17.11 7.75
N PRO A 38 -4.12 16.85 6.59
CA PRO A 38 -3.37 15.62 6.35
C PRO A 38 -2.22 15.45 7.33
N THR A 39 -1.88 14.21 7.67
CA THR A 39 -0.78 13.88 8.58
C THR A 39 0.26 13.01 7.90
N PHE A 40 1.52 13.24 8.24
CA PHE A 40 2.69 12.67 7.57
C PHE A 40 3.59 11.96 8.60
N PRO A 41 4.43 11.00 8.18
CA PRO A 41 5.48 10.43 9.00
C PRO A 41 6.56 11.48 9.30
N MET A 42 7.46 11.14 10.23
CA MET A 42 8.71 11.87 10.38
C MET A 42 9.49 11.88 9.07
N LEU A 43 10.23 12.97 8.83
CA LEU A 43 11.02 13.11 7.61
C LEU A 43 12.04 11.98 7.47
N ALA A 44 12.00 11.30 6.32
CA ALA A 44 12.97 10.26 5.99
C ALA A 44 14.38 10.85 5.85
N PRO A 45 15.43 10.16 6.34
CA PRO A 45 16.81 10.51 6.01
C PRO A 45 17.09 10.19 4.54
N LYS A 46 18.28 10.56 4.05
CA LYS A 46 18.77 10.03 2.77
C LYS A 46 18.89 8.49 2.86
N VAL A 47 18.35 7.82 1.85
CA VAL A 47 18.33 6.35 1.72
C VAL A 47 18.89 5.93 0.36
N ASP A 48 19.30 4.67 0.26
CA ASP A 48 19.93 4.09 -0.93
C ASP A 48 18.89 3.42 -1.86
N GLY A 49 17.75 3.02 -1.30
CA GLY A 49 16.62 2.43 -2.04
C GLY A 49 15.34 2.51 -1.24
N VAL A 50 14.22 2.63 -1.96
CA VAL A 50 12.87 2.68 -1.39
C VAL A 50 12.11 1.47 -1.90
N PHE A 51 11.48 0.70 -1.02
CA PHE A 51 10.72 -0.50 -1.35
C PHE A 51 9.27 -0.31 -0.96
N ILE A 52 8.36 -0.46 -1.92
CA ILE A 52 6.94 -0.18 -1.74
C ILE A 52 6.15 -1.47 -1.73
N THR A 53 5.48 -1.73 -0.61
CA THR A 53 4.72 -2.97 -0.44
C THR A 53 3.50 -2.98 -1.35
N HIS A 54 2.71 -1.90 -1.38
CA HIS A 54 1.54 -1.81 -2.22
C HIS A 54 1.07 -0.37 -2.42
N SER A 55 0.08 -0.18 -3.28
CA SER A 55 -0.31 1.14 -3.75
C SER A 55 -1.21 1.95 -2.80
N HIS A 56 -1.49 1.53 -1.57
CA HIS A 56 -2.37 2.34 -0.70
C HIS A 56 -1.70 3.66 -0.29
N LEU A 57 -2.53 4.68 -0.07
CA LEU A 57 -2.05 6.04 0.16
C LEU A 57 -1.24 6.20 1.45
N ASP A 58 -1.56 5.41 2.46
CA ASP A 58 -0.85 5.31 3.71
C ASP A 58 0.47 4.51 3.63
N HIS A 59 0.80 3.99 2.44
CA HIS A 59 2.11 3.39 2.11
C HIS A 59 2.89 4.21 1.08
N VAL A 60 2.23 5.00 0.22
CA VAL A 60 2.89 5.68 -0.92
C VAL A 60 2.73 7.19 -0.97
N GLY A 61 1.83 7.75 -0.17
CA GLY A 61 1.39 9.13 -0.29
C GLY A 61 2.43 10.21 0.01
N MET A 62 3.61 9.85 0.54
CA MET A 62 4.73 10.78 0.74
C MET A 62 5.91 10.54 -0.20
N LEU A 63 5.83 9.59 -1.14
CA LEU A 63 6.93 9.31 -2.07
C LEU A 63 7.43 10.54 -2.85
N PRO A 64 6.56 11.42 -3.39
CA PRO A 64 7.03 12.62 -4.10
C PRO A 64 7.95 13.52 -3.27
N TRP A 65 7.80 13.52 -1.94
CA TRP A 65 8.65 14.30 -1.06
C TRP A 65 10.13 13.84 -1.09
N LEU A 66 10.41 12.57 -1.37
CA LEU A 66 11.76 11.98 -1.31
C LEU A 66 12.71 12.58 -2.35
N ASN A 67 12.20 13.01 -3.51
CA ASN A 67 13.03 13.61 -4.56
C ASN A 67 13.67 14.92 -4.13
N LYS A 68 12.98 15.71 -3.31
CA LYS A 68 13.55 16.94 -2.73
C LYS A 68 14.67 16.66 -1.72
N ASN A 69 14.81 15.40 -1.26
CA ASN A 69 15.65 15.04 -0.12
C ASN A 69 16.71 13.98 -0.44
N GLY A 70 17.23 13.98 -1.66
CA GLY A 70 18.45 13.26 -2.02
C GLY A 70 18.29 12.15 -3.05
N GLY A 71 17.06 11.85 -3.47
CA GLY A 71 16.71 10.94 -4.57
C GLY A 71 17.13 9.48 -4.31
N ALA A 72 16.21 8.54 -4.52
CA ALA A 72 16.51 7.11 -4.47
C ALA A 72 15.59 6.38 -5.44
N ASN A 73 16.06 5.25 -5.98
CA ASN A 73 15.21 4.39 -6.79
C ASN A 73 14.09 3.82 -5.93
N VAL A 74 12.89 3.77 -6.52
CA VAL A 74 11.69 3.26 -5.89
C VAL A 74 11.33 1.92 -6.52
N TYR A 75 11.47 0.85 -5.73
CA TYR A 75 11.24 -0.52 -6.13
C TYR A 75 9.85 -0.97 -5.71
N ALA A 76 9.05 -1.43 -6.67
CA ALA A 76 7.76 -2.06 -6.42
C ALA A 76 7.38 -2.96 -7.59
N THR A 77 6.35 -3.77 -7.43
CA THR A 77 5.85 -4.57 -8.56
C THR A 77 5.25 -3.69 -9.65
N PRO A 78 5.24 -4.15 -10.91
CA PRO A 78 4.65 -3.40 -12.02
C PRO A 78 3.20 -2.93 -11.77
N PRO A 79 2.27 -3.75 -11.19
CA PRO A 79 0.93 -3.27 -10.88
C PRO A 79 0.91 -2.15 -9.84
N THR A 80 1.75 -2.21 -8.81
CA THR A 80 1.87 -1.14 -7.80
C THR A 80 2.37 0.15 -8.46
N LEU A 81 3.46 0.08 -9.24
CA LEU A 81 4.02 1.25 -9.94
C LEU A 81 3.04 1.87 -10.95
N ALA A 82 2.13 1.09 -11.53
CA ALA A 82 1.11 1.61 -12.43
C ALA A 82 -0.02 2.38 -11.72
N VAL A 83 -0.33 2.01 -10.46
CA VAL A 83 -1.43 2.61 -9.70
C VAL A 83 -0.99 3.81 -8.87
N VAL A 84 0.24 3.79 -8.34
CA VAL A 84 0.79 4.87 -7.50
C VAL A 84 0.64 6.26 -8.11
N PRO A 85 0.99 6.51 -9.39
CA PRO A 85 0.86 7.83 -10.01
C PRO A 85 -0.58 8.36 -9.96
N ILE A 86 -1.56 7.51 -10.26
CA ILE A 86 -2.98 7.87 -10.29
C ILE A 86 -3.42 8.40 -8.91
N LEU A 87 -3.00 7.72 -7.84
CA LEU A 87 -3.36 8.11 -6.47
C LEU A 87 -2.65 9.38 -6.03
N LEU A 88 -1.39 9.57 -6.42
CA LEU A 88 -0.61 10.76 -6.08
C LEU A 88 -1.17 12.01 -6.77
N TYR A 89 -1.48 11.94 -8.07
CA TYR A 89 -2.13 13.05 -8.77
C TYR A 89 -3.52 13.37 -8.20
N ASP A 90 -4.32 12.35 -7.89
CA ASP A 90 -5.64 12.56 -7.26
C ASP A 90 -5.50 13.22 -5.88
N SER A 91 -4.47 12.83 -5.11
CA SER A 91 -4.19 13.41 -3.81
C SER A 91 -3.82 14.89 -3.88
N VAL A 92 -2.95 15.28 -4.84
CA VAL A 92 -2.60 16.69 -5.08
C VAL A 92 -3.85 17.48 -5.47
N LYS A 93 -4.66 16.93 -6.37
CA LYS A 93 -5.91 17.57 -6.82
C LYS A 93 -6.90 17.77 -5.68
N ILE A 94 -7.15 16.74 -4.87
CA ILE A 94 -8.08 16.82 -3.73
C ILE A 94 -7.57 17.82 -2.69
N ALA A 95 -6.27 17.78 -2.36
CA ALA A 95 -5.68 18.72 -1.41
C ALA A 95 -5.87 20.18 -1.86
N ASN A 96 -5.65 20.47 -3.15
CA ASN A 96 -5.88 21.79 -3.72
C ASN A 96 -7.35 22.24 -3.65
N ILE A 97 -8.31 21.33 -3.92
CA ILE A 97 -9.75 21.63 -3.82
C ILE A 97 -10.16 21.92 -2.37
N GLU A 98 -9.61 21.17 -1.41
CA GLU A 98 -9.92 21.30 0.01
C GLU A 98 -9.15 22.44 0.70
N GLY A 99 -8.24 23.11 -0.01
CA GLY A 99 -7.37 24.14 0.56
C GLY A 99 -6.31 23.60 1.53
N ASN A 100 -6.02 22.29 1.45
CA ASN A 100 -4.96 21.65 2.22
C ASN A 100 -3.63 21.74 1.46
N LYS A 101 -2.52 21.94 2.18
CA LYS A 101 -1.18 21.99 1.58
C LYS A 101 -0.44 20.67 1.80
N LEU A 102 -0.10 19.99 0.71
CA LEU A 102 0.83 18.85 0.74
C LEU A 102 2.28 19.35 0.72
N PRO A 103 3.25 18.56 1.22
CA PRO A 103 4.66 18.93 1.19
C PRO A 103 5.32 18.69 -0.18
N PHE A 104 4.52 18.42 -1.21
CA PHE A 104 4.90 18.19 -2.59
C PHE A 104 3.83 18.73 -3.55
N GLU A 105 4.24 18.95 -4.78
CA GLU A 105 3.42 19.47 -5.88
C GLU A 105 3.39 18.45 -7.04
N GLU A 106 2.64 18.74 -8.09
CA GLU A 106 2.45 17.84 -9.23
C GLU A 106 3.78 17.46 -9.91
N GLN A 107 4.72 18.41 -10.01
CA GLN A 107 6.04 18.20 -10.61
C GLN A 107 6.91 17.21 -9.80
N ASP A 108 6.67 17.12 -8.50
CA ASP A 108 7.36 16.14 -7.65
C ASP A 108 6.83 14.72 -7.90
N VAL A 109 5.56 14.60 -8.31
CA VAL A 109 4.95 13.33 -8.75
C VAL A 109 5.60 12.89 -10.06
N ASP A 110 5.76 13.79 -11.02
CA ASP A 110 6.46 13.48 -12.28
C ASP A 110 7.87 12.96 -12.00
N SER A 111 8.59 13.68 -11.13
CA SER A 111 9.96 13.34 -10.77
C SER A 111 10.07 11.97 -10.09
N ILE A 112 9.08 11.54 -9.27
CA ILE A 112 9.19 10.27 -8.54
C ILE A 112 8.92 9.07 -9.45
N ILE A 113 8.10 9.27 -10.48
CA ILE A 113 7.83 8.27 -11.50
C ILE A 113 9.11 7.93 -12.28
N GLU A 114 9.98 8.91 -12.53
CA GLU A 114 11.28 8.68 -13.18
C GLU A 114 12.22 7.79 -12.36
N ALA A 115 12.03 7.74 -11.04
CA ALA A 115 12.81 6.89 -10.13
C ALA A 115 12.25 5.48 -9.98
N PHE A 116 11.13 5.15 -10.62
CA PHE A 116 10.48 3.85 -10.48
C PHE A 116 11.30 2.74 -11.16
N THR A 117 11.57 1.68 -10.40
CA THR A 117 12.25 0.48 -10.87
C THR A 117 11.37 -0.73 -10.57
N PRO A 118 10.84 -1.43 -11.59
CA PRO A 118 10.01 -2.60 -11.35
C PRO A 118 10.80 -3.74 -10.72
N ILE A 119 10.16 -4.50 -9.84
CA ILE A 119 10.67 -5.77 -9.29
C ILE A 119 9.54 -6.81 -9.33
N ASP A 120 9.76 -7.92 -10.02
CA ASP A 120 8.77 -9.00 -10.09
C ASP A 120 8.81 -9.90 -8.85
N TYR A 121 7.73 -10.66 -8.63
CA TYR A 121 7.70 -11.62 -7.53
C TYR A 121 8.79 -12.69 -7.72
N GLY A 122 9.56 -12.94 -6.66
CA GLY A 122 10.68 -13.87 -6.65
C GLY A 122 11.96 -13.31 -7.25
N GLU A 123 11.94 -12.09 -7.78
CA GLU A 123 13.15 -11.40 -8.23
C GLU A 123 13.94 -10.89 -7.01
N THR A 124 15.26 -11.05 -7.08
CA THR A 124 16.21 -10.64 -6.05
C THR A 124 17.05 -9.48 -6.55
N MET A 125 17.06 -8.39 -5.79
CA MET A 125 17.90 -7.22 -6.02
C MET A 125 19.15 -7.30 -5.14
N GLU A 126 20.32 -7.13 -5.74
CA GLU A 126 21.60 -7.17 -5.04
C GLU A 126 22.13 -5.77 -4.72
N PHE A 127 22.39 -5.51 -3.44
CA PHE A 127 23.05 -4.31 -2.92
C PHE A 127 24.34 -4.71 -2.21
N LYS A 128 25.39 -5.01 -2.97
CA LYS A 128 26.72 -5.52 -2.53
C LYS A 128 26.64 -6.71 -1.56
N ASP A 129 26.44 -6.45 -0.27
CA ASP A 129 26.39 -7.42 0.83
C ASP A 129 24.94 -7.77 1.24
N GLN A 130 23.94 -7.34 0.48
CA GLN A 130 22.52 -7.57 0.80
C GLN A 130 21.73 -8.00 -0.43
N GLU A 131 20.84 -8.96 -0.22
CA GLU A 131 19.87 -9.41 -1.21
C GLU A 131 18.47 -9.03 -0.74
N ILE A 132 17.66 -8.45 -1.63
CA ILE A 132 16.27 -8.07 -1.33
C ILE A 132 15.36 -8.76 -2.34
N THR A 133 14.55 -9.69 -1.87
CA THR A 133 13.64 -10.49 -2.71
C THR A 133 12.19 -10.10 -2.47
N SER A 134 11.43 -9.88 -3.55
CA SER A 134 10.00 -9.56 -3.48
C SER A 134 9.13 -10.82 -3.43
N HIS A 135 8.08 -10.83 -2.61
CA HIS A 135 7.11 -11.93 -2.55
C HIS A 135 5.68 -11.42 -2.39
N ASN A 136 4.70 -12.12 -2.98
CA ASN A 136 3.28 -11.76 -2.89
C ASN A 136 2.75 -11.81 -1.44
N THR A 137 1.98 -10.79 -1.04
CA THR A 137 1.31 -10.74 0.29
C THR A 137 -0.17 -11.10 0.27
N GLY A 138 -0.76 -11.24 -0.91
CA GLY A 138 -2.17 -11.54 -1.10
C GLY A 138 -3.12 -10.38 -0.80
N HIS A 139 -2.63 -9.26 -0.28
CA HIS A 139 -3.47 -8.14 0.15
C HIS A 139 -4.14 -7.40 -1.02
N LEU A 140 -3.38 -7.08 -2.07
CA LEU A 140 -3.85 -6.42 -3.29
C LEU A 140 -3.12 -6.97 -4.51
N VAL A 141 -3.65 -6.68 -5.70
CA VAL A 141 -2.92 -6.96 -6.94
C VAL A 141 -1.64 -6.13 -6.95
N GLY A 142 -0.49 -6.80 -6.97
CA GLY A 142 0.84 -6.18 -6.89
C GLY A 142 1.40 -6.06 -5.47
N SER A 143 0.66 -6.42 -4.44
CA SER A 143 1.16 -6.28 -3.07
C SER A 143 2.32 -7.24 -2.77
N SER A 144 3.39 -6.69 -2.21
CA SER A 144 4.68 -7.34 -2.02
C SER A 144 5.19 -7.17 -0.61
N MET A 145 5.77 -8.23 -0.07
CA MET A 145 6.66 -8.20 1.07
C MET A 145 8.09 -8.34 0.57
N TYR A 146 9.02 -7.88 1.37
CA TYR A 146 10.44 -7.91 1.05
C TYR A 146 11.20 -8.75 2.05
N LEU A 147 11.92 -9.74 1.55
CA LEU A 147 12.88 -10.53 2.31
C LEU A 147 14.27 -9.91 2.10
N ILE A 148 14.84 -9.35 3.16
CA ILE A 148 16.19 -8.78 3.19
C ILE A 148 17.12 -9.83 3.79
N GLN A 149 18.13 -10.23 3.04
CA GLN A 149 19.12 -11.23 3.44
C GLN A 149 20.51 -10.62 3.49
N ASN A 150 21.15 -10.76 4.64
CA ASN A 150 22.58 -10.57 4.87
C ASN A 150 22.99 -11.66 5.89
N ASP A 151 23.66 -11.29 6.99
CA ASP A 151 23.90 -12.19 8.14
C ASP A 151 22.61 -12.74 8.79
N ARG A 152 21.47 -12.07 8.60
CA ARG A 152 20.14 -12.49 9.07
C ARG A 152 19.10 -12.27 7.98
N LYS A 153 18.02 -13.03 8.06
CA LYS A 153 16.82 -12.89 7.23
C LYS A 153 15.80 -12.01 7.95
N VAL A 154 15.49 -10.86 7.37
CA VAL A 154 14.45 -9.94 7.86
C VAL A 154 13.35 -9.86 6.83
N VAL A 155 12.10 -10.03 7.23
CA VAL A 155 10.93 -9.82 6.36
C VAL A 155 10.16 -8.60 6.80
N PHE A 156 9.89 -7.70 5.87
CA PHE A 156 8.92 -6.62 6.03
C PHE A 156 7.68 -6.93 5.20
N THR A 157 6.53 -7.15 5.86
CA THR A 157 5.35 -7.68 5.16
C THR A 157 4.51 -6.63 4.45
N GLY A 158 4.46 -5.41 4.97
CA GLY A 158 3.33 -4.52 4.70
C GLY A 158 2.01 -5.17 5.11
N ASP A 159 0.94 -4.84 4.39
CA ASP A 159 -0.37 -5.45 4.62
C ASP A 159 -0.44 -6.85 3.98
N ILE A 160 -1.08 -7.78 4.69
CA ILE A 160 -1.13 -9.19 4.28
C ILE A 160 -2.55 -9.74 4.24
N GLN A 161 -2.71 -10.81 3.45
CA GLN A 161 -3.90 -11.64 3.45
C GLN A 161 -3.48 -13.11 3.30
N SER A 162 -3.89 -13.95 4.23
CA SER A 162 -3.55 -15.38 4.24
C SER A 162 -4.54 -16.27 3.51
N ILE A 163 -5.70 -15.74 3.16
CA ILE A 163 -6.77 -16.48 2.49
C ILE A 163 -6.82 -16.08 1.02
N ASP A 164 -6.98 -17.06 0.13
CA ASP A 164 -7.27 -16.78 -1.28
C ASP A 164 -8.53 -15.92 -1.41
N THR A 165 -8.43 -14.91 -2.28
CA THR A 165 -9.56 -14.07 -2.66
C THR A 165 -9.87 -14.27 -4.14
N HIS A 166 -10.95 -13.65 -4.63
CA HIS A 166 -11.27 -13.65 -6.06
C HIS A 166 -10.19 -13.01 -6.95
N LEU A 167 -9.25 -12.24 -6.37
CA LEU A 167 -8.25 -11.45 -7.13
C LEU A 167 -6.80 -11.83 -6.81
N THR A 168 -6.55 -12.42 -5.64
CA THR A 168 -5.20 -12.62 -5.12
C THR A 168 -5.09 -13.98 -4.42
N PHE A 169 -3.90 -14.57 -4.51
CA PHE A 169 -3.55 -15.76 -3.74
C PHE A 169 -3.01 -15.34 -2.37
N GLY A 170 -3.36 -16.10 -1.34
CA GLY A 170 -2.91 -15.89 0.02
C GLY A 170 -1.38 -15.95 0.14
N ILE A 171 -0.85 -15.21 1.12
CA ILE A 171 0.57 -15.18 1.45
C ILE A 171 1.10 -16.58 1.78
N LYS A 172 2.35 -16.86 1.37
CA LYS A 172 3.06 -18.08 1.72
C LYS A 172 4.11 -17.80 2.80
N PRO A 173 4.31 -18.71 3.79
CA PRO A 173 5.35 -18.55 4.80
C PRO A 173 6.75 -18.48 4.17
N ILE A 174 7.60 -17.63 4.73
CA ILE A 174 9.01 -17.49 4.39
C ILE A 174 9.83 -17.75 5.65
N ASP A 175 10.88 -18.55 5.51
CA ASP A 175 11.86 -18.77 6.56
C ASP A 175 12.59 -17.46 6.90
N THR A 176 12.46 -16.98 8.14
CA THR A 176 12.97 -15.66 8.56
C THR A 176 13.39 -15.66 10.02
N ASP A 177 14.40 -14.86 10.35
CA ASP A 177 14.86 -14.65 11.74
C ASP A 177 14.07 -13.52 12.43
N ILE A 178 13.69 -12.50 11.66
CA ILE A 178 12.98 -11.31 12.15
C ILE A 178 11.82 -11.02 11.20
N LEU A 179 10.60 -11.11 11.72
CA LEU A 179 9.38 -10.76 11.00
C LEU A 179 8.83 -9.42 11.49
N ILE A 180 8.71 -8.46 10.58
CA ILE A 180 8.04 -7.18 10.80
C ILE A 180 6.69 -7.25 10.08
N VAL A 181 5.62 -7.41 10.86
CA VAL A 181 4.27 -7.69 10.36
C VAL A 181 3.26 -6.67 10.85
N GLU A 182 2.24 -6.40 10.03
CA GLU A 182 1.10 -5.57 10.41
C GLU A 182 0.31 -6.17 11.59
N SER A 183 -0.52 -5.32 12.22
CA SER A 183 -1.34 -5.72 13.37
C SER A 183 -2.78 -5.20 13.31
N THR A 184 -3.28 -4.86 12.11
CA THR A 184 -4.57 -4.18 11.89
C THR A 184 -5.75 -4.92 12.54
N TYR A 185 -5.71 -6.25 12.50
CA TYR A 185 -6.75 -7.12 13.06
C TYR A 185 -6.25 -7.99 14.22
N ALA A 186 -5.13 -7.62 14.87
CA ALA A 186 -4.64 -8.36 16.03
C ALA A 186 -5.74 -8.48 17.11
N GLY A 187 -6.05 -9.71 17.52
CA GLY A 187 -7.08 -10.01 18.52
C GLY A 187 -8.52 -9.98 17.99
N LYS A 188 -8.73 -9.94 16.68
CA LYS A 188 -10.06 -10.05 16.05
C LYS A 188 -10.17 -11.32 15.21
N GLU A 189 -11.22 -12.08 15.46
CA GLU A 189 -11.58 -13.22 14.61
C GLU A 189 -12.51 -12.76 13.48
N HIS A 190 -12.22 -13.21 12.26
CA HIS A 190 -13.05 -12.92 11.10
C HIS A 190 -14.05 -14.07 10.86
N PRO A 191 -15.32 -13.76 10.57
CA PRO A 191 -16.28 -14.77 10.14
C PRO A 191 -15.86 -15.40 8.79
N PRO A 192 -16.31 -16.63 8.49
CA PRO A 192 -16.04 -17.28 7.22
C PRO A 192 -16.47 -16.43 6.03
N ARG A 193 -15.62 -16.37 5.00
CA ARG A 193 -15.84 -15.55 3.81
C ARG A 193 -17.22 -15.79 3.14
N PRO A 194 -17.71 -17.04 2.96
CA PRO A 194 -19.03 -17.27 2.37
C PRO A 194 -20.16 -16.60 3.15
N SER A 195 -20.13 -16.67 4.49
CA SER A 195 -21.15 -16.07 5.34
C SER A 195 -21.13 -14.54 5.27
N VAL A 196 -19.96 -13.93 5.11
CA VAL A 196 -19.85 -12.47 4.89
C VAL A 196 -20.49 -12.08 3.56
N GLU A 197 -20.26 -12.85 2.50
CA GLU A 197 -20.79 -12.59 1.16
C GLU A 197 -22.32 -12.76 1.12
N GLU A 198 -22.85 -13.81 1.75
CA GLU A 198 -24.29 -14.03 1.89
C GLU A 198 -24.97 -12.88 2.64
N ASN A 199 -24.42 -12.46 3.78
CA ASN A 199 -24.98 -11.36 4.57
C ASN A 199 -24.93 -10.02 3.82
N PHE A 200 -23.87 -9.77 3.05
CA PHE A 200 -23.73 -8.58 2.23
C PHE A 200 -24.79 -8.55 1.11
N LEU A 201 -24.98 -9.67 0.41
CA LEU A 201 -26.00 -9.79 -0.63
C LEU A 201 -27.42 -9.63 -0.07
N ALA A 202 -27.71 -10.26 1.07
CA ALA A 202 -28.99 -10.13 1.75
C ALA A 202 -29.29 -8.66 2.12
N SER A 203 -28.27 -7.93 2.62
CA SER A 203 -28.40 -6.51 2.97
C SER A 203 -28.72 -5.63 1.75
N ILE A 204 -28.06 -5.88 0.61
CA ILE A 204 -28.35 -5.17 -0.64
C ILE A 204 -29.74 -5.50 -1.14
N GLN A 205 -30.10 -6.79 -1.12
CA GLN A 205 -31.40 -7.25 -1.58
C GLN A 205 -32.54 -6.57 -0.81
N GLN A 206 -32.43 -6.51 0.52
CA GLN A 206 -33.42 -5.84 1.36
C GLN A 206 -33.58 -4.34 1.00
N VAL A 207 -32.48 -3.63 0.73
CA VAL A 207 -32.56 -2.21 0.33
C VAL A 207 -33.26 -2.05 -1.02
N VAL A 208 -32.94 -2.91 -1.99
CA VAL A 208 -33.52 -2.87 -3.34
C VAL A 208 -35.00 -3.26 -3.33
N GLU A 209 -35.39 -4.26 -2.54
CA GLU A 209 -36.78 -4.69 -2.37
C GLU A 209 -37.67 -3.59 -1.74
N ASN A 210 -37.08 -2.73 -0.92
CA ASN A 210 -37.75 -1.55 -0.35
C ASN A 210 -37.63 -0.30 -1.26
N GLU A 211 -37.34 -0.48 -2.55
CA GLU A 211 -37.18 0.58 -3.55
C GLU A 211 -36.09 1.63 -3.21
N GLY A 212 -35.16 1.27 -2.31
CA GLY A 212 -34.05 2.10 -1.89
C GLY A 212 -32.84 2.03 -2.83
N VAL A 213 -31.84 2.86 -2.56
CA VAL A 213 -30.55 2.85 -3.26
C VAL A 213 -29.46 2.40 -2.29
N ALA A 214 -28.84 1.24 -2.58
CA ALA A 214 -27.69 0.77 -1.83
C ALA A 214 -26.43 1.54 -2.25
N VAL A 215 -25.80 2.21 -1.29
CA VAL A 215 -24.58 3.00 -1.49
C VAL A 215 -23.43 2.27 -0.81
N VAL A 216 -22.43 1.82 -1.60
CA VAL A 216 -21.29 1.05 -1.09
C VAL A 216 -20.00 1.85 -1.29
N PRO A 217 -19.47 2.52 -0.25
CA PRO A 217 -18.19 3.19 -0.33
C PRO A 217 -17.06 2.15 -0.40
N ALA A 218 -16.11 2.35 -1.31
CA ALA A 218 -14.93 1.48 -1.47
C ALA A 218 -13.75 2.28 -2.04
N PHE A 219 -12.54 1.87 -1.68
CA PHE A 219 -11.31 2.44 -2.25
C PHE A 219 -11.12 2.04 -3.72
N ALA A 220 -10.54 2.95 -4.51
CA ALA A 220 -10.34 2.76 -5.94
C ALA A 220 -9.36 1.60 -6.29
N THR A 221 -8.48 1.22 -5.36
CA THR A 221 -7.38 0.25 -5.58
C THR A 221 -7.79 -1.21 -5.47
N ARG A 222 -8.93 -1.53 -4.84
CA ARG A 222 -9.29 -2.91 -4.48
C ARG A 222 -10.14 -3.64 -5.54
N LYS A 223 -10.47 -3.01 -6.67
CA LYS A 223 -11.12 -3.67 -7.82
C LYS A 223 -10.57 -3.14 -9.14
N GLY A 224 -10.17 -4.09 -10.01
CA GLY A 224 -9.67 -3.80 -11.34
C GLY A 224 -10.66 -3.04 -12.23
N THR A 225 -10.06 -2.09 -12.95
CA THR A 225 -10.44 -1.49 -14.24
C THR A 225 -11.68 -0.59 -14.37
N ARG A 226 -11.36 0.67 -14.74
CA ARG A 226 -12.14 1.69 -15.48
C ARG A 226 -13.31 2.36 -14.76
N ASN A 227 -13.00 3.09 -13.68
CA ASN A 227 -13.29 4.53 -13.54
C ASN A 227 -13.16 4.90 -12.06
N CYS A 228 -12.22 5.79 -11.75
CA CYS A 228 -12.10 6.39 -10.44
C CYS A 228 -13.33 7.27 -10.18
N SER A 229 -14.25 6.78 -9.35
CA SER A 229 -15.05 7.63 -8.50
C SER A 229 -15.37 6.85 -7.23
N TRP A 230 -15.27 7.53 -6.09
CA TRP A 230 -15.39 7.03 -4.72
C TRP A 230 -16.75 6.40 -4.34
N PHE A 231 -17.59 6.06 -5.31
CA PHE A 231 -18.92 5.49 -5.10
C PHE A 231 -19.21 4.40 -6.13
N TRP A 232 -19.32 3.15 -5.68
CA TRP A 232 -20.02 2.12 -6.46
C TRP A 232 -21.52 2.28 -6.21
N ARG A 233 -22.24 2.80 -7.21
CA ARG A 233 -23.70 2.80 -7.24
C ARG A 233 -24.15 1.51 -7.93
N ILE A 234 -24.39 0.46 -7.16
CA ILE A 234 -24.99 -0.78 -7.70
C ILE A 234 -26.48 -0.50 -7.91
N ARG A 235 -26.87 -0.18 -9.15
CA ARG A 235 -28.28 -0.12 -9.56
C ARG A 235 -28.59 -1.40 -10.33
N ILE A 236 -29.12 -2.41 -9.65
CA ILE A 236 -29.65 -3.61 -10.31
C ILE A 236 -30.95 -3.17 -11.00
N MET A 237 -30.91 -2.98 -12.32
CA MET A 237 -32.13 -2.78 -13.11
C MET A 237 -32.80 -4.15 -13.29
N ARG A 238 -34.03 -4.29 -12.79
CA ARG A 238 -34.90 -5.41 -13.16
C ARG A 238 -35.22 -5.29 -14.65
N TYR A 239 -34.84 -6.31 -15.43
CA TYR A 239 -35.57 -6.64 -16.65
C TYR A 239 -36.86 -7.33 -16.22
N GLY A 240 -37.96 -6.57 -16.24
CA GLY A 240 -39.32 -7.09 -16.27
C GLY A 240 -39.82 -7.09 -17.70
#